data_AF-A0A1I4EJR4-F1
#
_entry.id   AF-A0A1I4EJR4-F1
#
_cell.length_a   1.000
_cell.length_b   1.000
_cell.length_c   1.000
_cell.angle_alpha   90.00
_cell.angle_beta   90.00
_cell.angle_gamma   90.00
#
_symmetry.space_group_name_H-M   'P 1'
#
loop_
_entity.id
_entity.type
_entity.pdbx_description
1 polymer ?
#
loop_
_entity_poly.entity_id
_entity_poly.type
_entity_poly.pdbx_seq_one_letter_code
_entity_poly.pdbx_strand_id
1 'polypeptide(L)'
;MSKRGVFWVMDDDILGKVLIAEVFREDATVGISKSGNNYNHRLLWDYIKPHGCNKPYDYYPRGRVELRNKGKPIIYMNKNIDESFLELIIARFELDEIPKIHYDGSKHYKCYLE
;
A
#
# COMPACT_ATOMS: atom_id res chain seq x y z
N MET A 1 8.90 14.50 6.10
CA MET A 1 9.87 13.41 5.90
C MET A 1 9.10 12.24 5.37
N SER A 2 9.30 11.96 4.09
CA SER A 2 8.73 10.84 3.34
C SER A 2 8.74 9.55 4.16
N LYS A 3 7.61 8.85 4.19
CA LYS A 3 7.42 7.65 4.99
C LYS A 3 7.21 6.43 4.10
N ARG A 4 7.62 5.26 4.60
CA ARG A 4 7.34 3.96 3.97
C ARG A 4 6.00 3.42 4.45
N GLY A 5 5.51 2.40 3.76
CA GLY A 5 4.36 1.64 4.21
C GLY A 5 3.69 0.88 3.08
N VAL A 6 2.46 0.44 3.35
CA VAL A 6 1.67 -0.39 2.43
C VAL A 6 0.25 0.15 2.31
N PHE A 7 -0.39 -0.11 1.18
CA PHE A 7 -1.76 0.32 0.93
C PHE A 7 -2.55 -0.63 0.04
N TRP A 8 -3.86 -0.49 0.09
CA TRP A 8 -4.88 -1.17 -0.72
C TRP A 8 -5.89 -0.14 -1.23
N VAL A 9 -6.43 -0.38 -2.43
CA VAL A 9 -7.59 0.33 -2.95
C VAL A 9 -8.75 -0.64 -2.93
N MET A 10 -9.69 -0.42 -2.02
CA MET A 10 -10.87 -1.28 -1.83
C MET A 10 -12.08 -0.68 -2.51
N ASP A 11 -12.99 -1.51 -2.97
CA ASP A 11 -14.34 -1.10 -3.35
C ASP A 11 -15.25 -1.20 -2.13
N ASP A 12 -15.87 -0.07 -1.78
CA ASP A 12 -16.88 0.08 -0.73
C ASP A 12 -18.22 0.45 -1.37
N ASP A 13 -19.29 -0.21 -0.92
CA ASP A 13 -20.62 -0.08 -1.54
C ASP A 13 -21.24 1.32 -1.36
N ILE A 14 -20.78 2.10 -0.38
CA ILE A 14 -21.32 3.43 -0.06
C ILE A 14 -20.37 4.53 -0.53
N LEU A 15 -19.08 4.38 -0.20
CA LEU A 15 -18.05 5.39 -0.45
C LEU A 15 -17.38 5.26 -1.82
N GLY A 16 -17.67 4.18 -2.55
CA GLY A 16 -16.96 3.84 -3.78
C GLY A 16 -15.56 3.33 -3.47
N LYS A 17 -14.56 3.73 -4.25
CA LYS A 17 -13.19 3.26 -4.03
C LYS A 17 -12.51 4.01 -2.88
N VAL A 18 -11.98 3.26 -1.90
CA VAL A 18 -11.34 3.78 -0.69
C VAL A 18 -9.89 3.35 -0.61
N LEU A 19 -9.00 4.28 -0.24
CA LEU A 19 -7.60 3.98 0.05
C LEU A 19 -7.45 3.57 1.53
N ILE A 20 -7.05 2.32 1.76
CA ILE A 20 -6.57 1.86 3.08
C ILE A 20 -5.05 1.88 3.05
N ALA A 21 -4.43 2.67 3.91
CA ALA A 21 -2.99 2.87 3.90
C ALA A 21 -2.44 2.89 5.32
N GLU A 22 -1.38 2.10 5.52
CA GLU A 22 -0.70 1.96 6.79
C GLU A 22 0.76 2.39 6.66
N VAL A 23 1.13 3.41 7.43
CA VAL A 23 2.46 4.01 7.44
C VAL A 23 3.36 3.21 8.37
N PHE A 24 4.53 2.81 7.87
CA PHE A 24 5.47 2.01 8.65
C PHE A 24 5.94 2.77 9.88
N ARG A 25 5.88 2.09 11.03
CA ARG A 25 6.37 2.59 12.31
C ARG A 25 7.53 1.74 12.78
N GLU A 26 8.59 2.38 13.27
CA GLU A 26 9.78 1.67 13.76
C GLU A 26 9.50 0.84 15.02
N ASP A 27 8.47 1.20 15.80
CA ASP A 27 8.00 0.48 16.99
C ASP A 27 6.95 -0.59 16.67
N ALA A 28 6.67 -0.87 15.39
CA ALA A 28 5.71 -1.89 15.01
C ALA A 28 6.16 -3.27 15.48
N THR A 29 5.23 -4.05 16.04
CA THR A 29 5.44 -5.43 16.48
C THR A 29 4.68 -6.45 15.62
N VAL A 30 3.86 -5.96 14.69
CA VAL A 30 2.93 -6.75 13.88
C VAL A 30 3.08 -6.38 12.41
N GLY A 31 2.86 -7.35 11.52
CA GLY A 31 2.81 -7.10 10.09
C GLY A 31 4.17 -6.76 9.46
N ILE A 32 5.27 -6.89 10.18
CA ILE A 32 6.61 -6.46 9.77
C ILE A 32 7.14 -7.35 8.64
N SER A 33 7.78 -6.74 7.64
CA SER A 33 8.48 -7.47 6.58
C SER A 33 9.74 -8.17 7.12
N LYS A 34 10.26 -9.14 6.35
CA LYS A 34 11.48 -9.87 6.72
C LYS A 34 12.70 -8.95 6.92
N SER A 35 12.76 -7.82 6.22
CA SER A 35 13.84 -6.84 6.34
C SER A 35 13.67 -5.88 7.52
N GLY A 36 12.54 -5.93 8.24
CA GLY A 36 12.32 -5.13 9.45
C GLY A 36 12.08 -3.64 9.20
N ASN A 37 11.94 -3.21 7.95
CA ASN A 37 11.98 -1.80 7.55
C ASN A 37 10.76 -1.33 6.74
N ASN A 38 9.74 -2.19 6.66
CA ASN A 38 8.43 -1.93 6.08
C ASN A 38 7.43 -3.00 6.56
N TYR A 39 6.16 -2.89 6.17
CA TYR A 39 5.16 -3.93 6.38
C TYR A 39 5.12 -4.96 5.25
N ASN A 40 4.62 -6.15 5.60
CA ASN A 40 4.20 -7.20 4.68
C ASN A 40 2.67 -7.23 4.61
N HIS A 41 2.11 -7.09 3.41
CA HIS A 41 0.64 -7.08 3.20
C HIS A 41 -0.06 -8.26 3.84
N ARG A 42 0.47 -9.48 3.68
CA ARG A 42 -0.13 -10.72 4.20
C ARG A 42 -0.17 -10.74 5.72
N LEU A 43 0.92 -10.31 6.36
CA LEU A 43 1.02 -10.34 7.82
C LEU A 43 0.24 -9.20 8.49
N LEU A 44 0.06 -8.08 7.79
CA LEU A 44 -0.60 -6.89 8.34
C LEU A 44 -2.12 -6.92 8.15
N TRP A 45 -2.61 -7.50 7.06
CA TRP A 45 -4.00 -7.33 6.61
C TRP A 45 -5.06 -7.66 7.67
N ASP A 46 -4.88 -8.76 8.40
CA ASP A 46 -5.87 -9.18 9.40
C ASP A 46 -6.02 -8.19 10.57
N TYR A 47 -5.08 -7.26 10.74
CA TYR A 47 -5.11 -6.25 11.80
C TYR A 47 -5.73 -4.92 11.35
N ILE A 48 -5.74 -4.63 10.05
CA ILE A 48 -6.12 -3.31 9.52
C ILE A 48 -7.32 -3.35 8.58
N LYS A 49 -7.73 -4.55 8.12
CA LYS A 49 -8.87 -4.67 7.22
C LYS A 49 -10.15 -4.14 7.90
N PRO A 50 -11.05 -3.48 7.16
CA PRO A 50 -12.32 -3.01 7.70
C PRO A 50 -13.10 -4.12 8.39
N HIS A 51 -13.85 -3.77 9.43
CA HIS A 51 -14.71 -4.72 10.14
C HIS A 51 -15.70 -5.37 9.16
N GLY A 52 -15.84 -6.69 9.24
CA GLY A 52 -16.68 -7.46 8.32
C GLY A 52 -16.01 -7.82 6.97
N CYS A 53 -14.80 -7.33 6.68
CA CYS A 53 -14.08 -7.73 5.48
C CYS A 53 -13.62 -9.19 5.57
N ASN A 54 -14.18 -10.05 4.71
CA ASN A 54 -13.85 -11.47 4.61
C ASN A 54 -12.86 -11.80 3.49
N LYS A 55 -12.29 -10.79 2.83
CA LYS A 55 -11.39 -10.96 1.69
C LYS A 55 -9.94 -11.14 2.16
N PRO A 56 -9.14 -11.97 1.48
CA PRO A 56 -7.72 -12.10 1.79
C PRO A 56 -6.93 -10.84 1.38
N TYR A 57 -5.71 -10.72 1.90
CA TYR A 57 -4.83 -9.57 1.68
C TYR A 57 -4.53 -9.27 0.21
N ASP A 58 -4.63 -10.27 -0.66
CA ASP A 58 -4.33 -10.20 -2.07
C ASP A 58 -5.56 -10.02 -2.96
N TYR A 59 -6.76 -9.94 -2.37
CA TYR A 59 -7.99 -9.79 -3.12
C TYR A 59 -8.05 -8.44 -3.83
N TYR A 60 -7.81 -7.34 -3.12
CA TYR A 60 -7.88 -5.97 -3.67
C TYR A 60 -6.55 -5.54 -4.30
N PRO A 61 -6.58 -4.60 -5.29
CA PRO A 61 -5.39 -3.92 -5.76
C PRO A 61 -4.63 -3.28 -4.60
N ARG A 62 -3.31 -3.45 -4.60
CA ARG A 62 -2.44 -3.04 -3.49
C ARG A 62 -1.11 -2.51 -3.98
N GLY A 63 -0.42 -1.81 -3.10
CA GLY A 63 0.89 -1.24 -3.36
C GLY A 63 1.70 -1.04 -2.09
N ARG A 64 2.94 -0.60 -2.26
CA ARG A 64 3.82 -0.20 -1.16
C ARG A 64 4.65 1.01 -1.54
N VAL A 65 5.00 1.78 -0.53
CA VAL A 65 5.93 2.89 -0.64
C VAL A 65 7.26 2.46 -0.02
N GLU A 66 8.31 2.60 -0.80
CA GLU A 66 9.70 2.36 -0.40
C GLU A 66 10.50 3.66 -0.52
N LEU A 67 11.54 3.82 0.31
CA LEU A 67 12.48 4.93 0.19
C LEU A 67 13.84 4.37 -0.21
N ARG A 68 14.38 4.83 -1.35
CA ARG A 68 15.73 4.49 -1.79
C ARG A 68 16.78 5.33 -1.07
N ASN A 69 18.04 5.12 -1.45
CA ASN A 69 19.18 5.94 -1.01
C ASN A 69 18.84 7.43 -1.10
N LYS A 70 19.21 8.18 -0.05
CA LYS A 70 18.90 9.60 0.13
C LYS A 70 17.42 9.93 0.27
N GLY A 71 16.55 8.97 0.61
CA GLY A 71 15.15 9.21 0.92
C GLY A 71 14.21 9.29 -0.29
N LYS A 72 14.71 9.00 -1.50
CA LYS A 72 13.90 9.11 -2.73
C LYS A 72 12.73 8.11 -2.75
N PRO A 73 11.48 8.56 -2.83
CA PRO A 73 10.33 7.68 -2.75
C PRO A 73 10.08 6.92 -4.05
N ILE A 74 9.69 5.65 -3.91
CA ILE A 74 9.18 4.81 -4.99
C ILE A 74 7.89 4.16 -4.56
N ILE A 75 6.89 4.25 -5.43
CA ILE A 75 5.62 3.57 -5.24
C ILE A 75 5.56 2.37 -6.18
N TYR A 76 5.45 1.18 -5.59
CA TYR A 76 5.15 -0.06 -6.29
C TYR A 76 3.65 -0.31 -6.17
N MET A 77 2.92 -0.44 -7.27
CA MET A 77 1.47 -0.62 -7.22
C MET A 77 0.93 -1.55 -8.30
N ASN A 78 -0.17 -2.23 -8.02
CA ASN A 78 -0.93 -2.96 -9.03
C ASN A 78 -1.36 -2.04 -10.18
N LYS A 79 -1.28 -2.52 -11.42
CA LYS A 79 -1.60 -1.78 -12.66
C LYS A 79 -3.04 -1.27 -12.78
N ASN A 80 -3.97 -1.84 -12.00
CA ASN A 80 -5.38 -1.49 -12.02
C ASN A 80 -5.74 -0.39 -10.99
N ILE A 81 -4.74 0.12 -10.27
CA ILE A 81 -4.93 1.29 -9.40
C ILE A 81 -4.93 2.54 -10.28
N ASP A 82 -6.01 3.31 -10.19
CA ASP A 82 -6.20 4.54 -10.95
C ASP A 82 -5.25 5.65 -10.46
N GLU A 83 -4.74 6.47 -11.40
CA GLU A 83 -3.80 7.56 -11.08
C GLU A 83 -4.42 8.64 -10.18
N SER A 84 -5.74 8.74 -10.09
CA SER A 84 -6.44 9.61 -9.12
C SER A 84 -6.09 9.30 -7.66
N PHE A 85 -5.62 8.09 -7.34
CA PHE A 85 -5.16 7.74 -5.99
C PHE A 85 -3.76 8.26 -5.67
N LEU A 86 -2.99 8.75 -6.66
CA LEU A 86 -1.61 9.17 -6.45
C LEU A 86 -1.51 10.33 -5.47
N GLU A 87 -2.38 11.34 -5.58
CA GLU A 87 -2.39 12.48 -4.68
C GLU A 87 -2.68 12.04 -3.23
N LEU A 88 -3.64 11.13 -3.04
CA LEU A 88 -3.95 10.57 -1.73
C LEU A 88 -2.79 9.77 -1.15
N ILE A 89 -2.12 8.94 -1.97
CA ILE A 89 -0.95 8.16 -1.56
C ILE A 89 0.19 9.11 -1.16
N ILE A 90 0.52 10.09 -2.01
CA ILE A 90 1.56 11.09 -1.73
C ILE A 90 1.29 11.81 -0.41
N ALA A 91 0.06 12.28 -0.20
CA ALA A 91 -0.33 12.97 1.02
C ALA A 91 -0.24 12.06 2.25
N ARG A 92 -0.75 10.83 2.15
CA ARG A 92 -0.82 9.88 3.27
C ARG A 92 0.55 9.42 3.77
N PHE A 93 1.53 9.30 2.87
CA PHE A 93 2.90 8.92 3.19
C PHE A 93 3.84 10.13 3.32
N GLU A 94 3.32 11.36 3.28
CA GLU A 94 4.08 12.61 3.43
C GLU A 94 5.29 12.68 2.49
N LEU A 95 5.10 12.31 1.22
CA LEU A 95 6.19 12.25 0.25
C LEU A 95 6.63 13.67 -0.13
N ASP A 96 7.87 14.01 0.22
CA ASP A 96 8.44 15.36 0.04
C ASP A 96 9.02 15.56 -1.38
N GLU A 97 9.19 14.47 -2.14
CA GLU A 97 9.67 14.47 -3.53
C GLU A 97 8.68 13.74 -4.44
N ILE A 98 8.71 14.08 -5.74
CA ILE A 98 7.93 13.38 -6.76
C ILE A 98 8.38 11.90 -6.80
N PRO A 99 7.49 10.94 -6.50
CA PRO A 99 7.86 9.54 -6.45
C PRO A 99 8.07 8.98 -7.84
N LYS A 100 9.02 8.04 -7.96
CA LYS A 100 9.03 7.15 -9.11
C LYS A 100 7.89 6.14 -8.97
N ILE A 101 7.07 6.01 -10.00
CA ILE A 101 5.98 5.03 -10.01
C ILE A 101 6.41 3.79 -10.77
N HIS A 102 6.15 2.64 -10.16
CA HIS A 102 6.38 1.33 -10.74
C HIS A 102 5.09 0.52 -10.71
N TYR A 103 4.42 0.45 -11.86
CA TYR A 103 3.28 -0.43 -12.07
C TYR A 103 3.77 -1.87 -12.18
N ASP A 104 3.44 -2.68 -11.18
CA ASP A 104 3.90 -4.06 -11.04
C ASP A 104 2.79 -5.03 -11.49
N GLY A 105 2.98 -5.64 -12.66
CA GLY A 105 2.10 -6.67 -13.22
C GLY A 105 2.52 -8.10 -12.89
N SER A 106 3.46 -8.29 -11.96
CA SER A 106 3.90 -9.64 -11.57
C SER A 106 2.80 -10.38 -10.81
N LYS A 107 2.91 -11.71 -10.74
CA LYS A 107 1.99 -12.56 -9.95
C LYS A 107 1.87 -12.09 -8.50
N HIS A 108 2.89 -11.44 -7.95
CA HIS A 108 2.90 -10.94 -6.58
C HIS A 108 1.82 -9.88 -6.32
N TYR A 109 1.47 -9.09 -7.34
CA TYR A 109 0.51 -7.99 -7.22
C TYR A 109 -0.88 -8.30 -7.78
N LYS A 110 -1.10 -9.48 -8.37
CA LYS A 110 -2.42 -9.88 -8.86
C LYS A 110 -3.50 -9.78 -7.80
N CYS A 111 -4.72 -9.50 -8.26
CA CYS A 111 -5.91 -9.25 -7.47
C CYS A 111 -7.16 -9.72 -8.24
N TYR A 112 -8.37 -9.50 -7.71
CA TYR A 112 -9.62 -9.98 -8.31
C TYR A 112 -9.93 -9.40 -9.72
N LEU A 113 -9.21 -8.35 -10.13
CA LEU A 113 -9.34 -7.69 -11.44
C LEU A 113 -8.47 -8.33 -12.54
N GLU A 114 -7.75 -9.42 -12.26
CA GLU A 114 -6.83 -10.11 -13.18
C GLU A 114 -7.03 -11.63 -13.21
#